data_AF-A0A348YB61-F1
#
_entry.id   AF-A0A348YB61-F1
#
_cell.length_a   1.000
_cell.length_b   1.000
_cell.length_c   1.000
_cell.angle_alpha   90.00
_cell.angle_beta   90.00
_cell.angle_gamma   90.00
#
_symmetry.space_group_name_H-M   'P 1'
#
loop_
_entity.id
_entity.type
_entity.pdbx_description
1 polymer ?
#
loop_
_entity_poly.entity_id
_entity_poly.type
_entity_poly.pdbx_seq_one_letter_code
_entity_poly.pdbx_strand_id
1 'polypeptide(L)' 'MPKVSSITRVLEIIEAVSYASKSLSPLELSQKLDIPKPTIHRLIQNLV' A
#
# COMPACT_ATOMS: atom_id res chain seq x y z
N MET A 1 3.28 19.95 -0.23
CA MET A 1 3.36 18.70 -1.02
C MET A 1 1.97 18.39 -1.56
N PRO A 2 1.80 18.09 -2.86
CA PRO A 2 0.51 17.69 -3.39
C PRO A 2 0.01 16.45 -2.64
N LYS A 3 -1.29 16.42 -2.32
CA LYS A 3 -1.92 15.31 -1.61
C LYS A 3 -1.88 14.10 -2.54
N VAL A 4 -1.05 13.11 -2.26
CA VAL A 4 -1.02 11.86 -3.05
C VAL A 4 -2.39 11.21 -2.95
N SER A 5 -3.01 10.94 -4.10
CA SER A 5 -4.39 10.45 -4.17
C SER A 5 -4.50 9.03 -3.60
N SER A 6 -5.69 8.65 -3.13
CA SER A 6 -5.95 7.28 -2.68
C SER A 6 -5.78 6.26 -3.82
N ILE A 7 -6.10 6.64 -5.07
CA ILE A 7 -5.95 5.79 -6.25
C ILE A 7 -4.47 5.50 -6.50
N THR A 8 -3.62 6.53 -6.50
CA THR A 8 -2.17 6.40 -6.67
C THR A 8 -1.58 5.42 -5.65
N ARG A 9 -1.95 5.58 -4.37
CA ARG A 9 -1.49 4.68 -3.30
C ARG A 9 -1.93 3.24 -3.47
N VAL A 10 -3.15 3.02 -3.97
CA VAL A 10 -3.64 1.66 -4.25
C VAL A 10 -2.85 1.03 -5.39
N LEU A 11 -2.55 1.78 -6.45
CA LEU A 11 -1.73 1.28 -7.56
C LEU A 11 -0.31 0.93 -7.10
N GLU A 12 0.31 1.77 -6.25
CA GLU A 12 1.62 1.49 -5.63
C GLU A 12 1.59 0.20 -4.79
N ILE A 13 0.52 -0.03 -4.04
CA ILE A 13 0.34 -1.27 -3.26
C ILE A 13 0.23 -2.49 -4.18
N ILE A 14 -0.59 -2.41 -5.23
CA ILE A 14 -0.79 -3.51 -6.19
C ILE A 14 0.54 -3.85 -6.88
N GLU A 15 1.26 -2.83 -7.34
CA GLU A 15 2.56 -3.00 -7.98
C GLU A 15 3.57 -3.67 -7.03
N ALA A 16 3.67 -3.17 -5.80
CA ALA A 16 4.60 -3.70 -4.80
C ALA A 16 4.32 -5.17 -4.45
N VAL A 17 3.05 -5.59 -4.44
CA VAL A 17 2.63 -6.98 -4.21
C VAL A 17 2.86 -7.85 -5.44
N SER A 18 2.55 -7.33 -6.64
CA SER A 18 2.64 -8.10 -7.90
C SER A 18 4.05 -8.61 -8.22
N TYR A 19 5.08 -7.86 -7.82
CA TYR A 19 6.49 -8.21 -8.01
C TYR A 19 7.15 -8.83 -6.77
N ALA A 20 6.40 -9.04 -5.68
CA ALA A 20 6.98 -9.57 -4.46
C ALA A 20 7.24 -11.08 -4.58
N SER A 21 8.44 -11.52 -4.21
CA SER A 21 8.80 -12.96 -4.17
C SER A 21 8.09 -13.73 -3.06
N LYS A 22 7.47 -13.03 -2.12
CA LYS A 22 6.69 -13.55 -1.00
C LYS A 22 5.55 -12.60 -0.69
N SER A 23 4.54 -13.09 0.03
CA SER A 23 3.49 -12.24 0.59
C SER A 23 4.09 -11.14 1.48
N LEU A 24 3.62 -9.90 1.30
CA LEU A 24 4.02 -8.76 2.11
C LEU A 24 3.00 -8.52 3.23
N SER A 25 3.49 -8.33 4.45
CA SER A 25 2.66 -7.89 5.57
C SER A 25 2.30 -6.39 5.45
N PRO A 26 1.23 -5.93 6.11
CA PRO A 26 0.88 -4.50 6.15
C PRO A 26 1.99 -3.60 6.71
N LEU A 27 2.83 -4.12 7.60
CA LEU A 27 3.98 -3.37 8.14
C LEU A 27 5.09 -3.21 7.09
N GLU A 28 5.43 -4.30 6.39
CA GLU A 28 6.41 -4.26 5.29
C GLU A 28 5.96 -3.29 4.18
N LEU A 29 4.67 -3.31 3.81
CA LEU A 29 4.11 -2.36 2.84
C LEU A 29 4.19 -0.91 3.32
N SER A 30 3.87 -0.67 4.59
CA SER A 30 3.93 0.67 5.20
C SER A 30 5.35 1.25 5.15
N GLN A 31 6.35 0.43 5.51
CA GLN A 31 7.76 0.82 5.47
C GLN A 31 8.28 0.99 4.04
N LYS A 32 7.90 0.08 3.13
CA LYS A 32 8.38 0.09 1.74
C LYS A 32 7.85 1.27 0.94
N LEU A 33 6.59 1.66 1.16
CA LEU A 33 5.89 2.69 0.36
C LEU A 33 5.83 4.05 1.06
N ASP A 34 6.37 4.17 2.28
CA ASP A 34 6.23 5.36 3.13
C ASP A 34 4.75 5.81 3.28
N ILE A 35 3.87 4.81 3.40
CA ILE A 35 2.43 5.02 3.63
C ILE A 35 2.14 4.69 5.10
N PRO A 36 1.46 5.55 5.87
CA PRO A 36 1.12 5.24 7.25
C PRO A 36 0.34 3.94 7.37
N LYS A 37 0.73 3.07 8.32
CA LYS A 37 0.07 1.77 8.56
C LYS A 37 -1.47 1.85 8.63
N PRO A 38 -2.11 2.82 9.32
CA PRO A 38 -3.57 2.96 9.30
C PRO A 38 -4.15 3.19 7.90
N THR A 39 -3.41 3.89 7.03
CA THR A 39 -3.81 4.10 5.64
C THR A 39 -3.68 2.81 4.83
N ILE A 40 -2.59 2.04 4.98
CA ILE A 40 -2.45 0.72 4.37
C ILE A 40 -3.64 -0.19 4.73
N HIS A 41 -3.98 -0.29 6.02
CA HIS A 41 -5.12 -1.10 6.47
C HIS A 41 -6.43 -0.66 5.82
N ARG A 42 -6.74 0.64 5.84
CA ARG A 42 -7.96 1.19 5.23
C ARG A 42 -8.02 0.94 3.72
N LEU A 43 -6.90 1.10 3.01
CA LEU A 43 -6.86 0.91 1.56
C LEU A 43 -7.02 -0.56 1.19
N ILE A 44 -6.37 -1.48 1.91
CA ILE A 44 -6.51 -2.92 1.67
C ILE A 44 -7.94 -3.38 1.96
N GLN A 45 -8.58 -2.91 3.04
CA GLN A 45 -9.98 -3.23 3.36
C GLN A 45 -10.98 -2.79 2.29
N ASN A 46 -10.64 -1.83 1.43
CA ASN A 46 -11.52 -1.41 0.33
C ASN A 46 -11.38 -2.29 -0.92
N LEU A 47 -10.38 -3.19 -0.96
CA LEU A 47 -10.10 -4.07 -2.10
C LEU A 47 -10.67 -5.49 -1.93
N VAL A 48 -11.10 -5.84 -0.71
CA VAL A 48 -11.65 -7.16 -0.32
C VAL A 48 -13.01 -7.00 0.32
#